data_AF-A0A1X0VDM2-F1
#
_entry.id   AF-A0A1X0VDM2-F1
#
_cell.length_a   1.000
_cell.length_b   1.000
_cell.length_c   1.000
_cell.angle_alpha   90.00
_cell.angle_beta   90.00
_cell.angle_gamma   90.00
#
_symmetry.space_group_name_H-M   'P 1'
#
loop_
_entity.id
_entity.type
_entity.pdbx_description
1 polymer ?
#
loop_
_entity_poly.entity_id
_entity_poly.type
_entity_poly.pdbx_seq_one_letter_code
_entity_poly.pdbx_strand_id
1 'polypeptide(L)'
;MQWDLRDGKQADKTTYFDCSSFVYYVLNKAGAWDNSYLRRSHYTGTLRQDLLNAGWVEVDGNHVSKGDVFIWGNNYGAGSGGISHTGLFMDNGDTIIHSSWHTAGRKHEAVVPTNHNNYWELSTKPEYHFFHCTGK
;
A
#
# COMPACT_ATOMS: atom_id res chain seq x y z
N MET A 1 0.79 1.40 -22.27
CA MET A 1 1.29 0.92 -20.97
C MET A 1 0.54 -0.38 -20.69
N GLN A 2 1.24 -1.51 -20.55
CA GLN A 2 0.62 -2.82 -20.42
C GLN A 2 0.13 -3.01 -18.97
N TRP A 3 -1.18 -3.18 -18.80
CA TRP A 3 -1.85 -3.19 -17.49
C TRP A 3 -1.50 -4.44 -16.66
N ASP A 4 -1.23 -5.54 -17.37
CA ASP A 4 -0.66 -6.81 -16.92
C ASP A 4 0.71 -6.71 -16.23
N LEU A 5 1.41 -5.56 -16.34
CA LEU A 5 2.70 -5.34 -15.67
C LEU A 5 2.57 -4.75 -14.26
N ARG A 6 1.38 -4.32 -13.83
CA ARG A 6 1.15 -3.78 -12.47
C ARG A 6 0.90 -4.85 -11.42
N ASP A 7 0.29 -5.96 -11.80
CA ASP A 7 -0.19 -7.00 -10.88
C ASP A 7 0.89 -8.02 -10.43
N GLY A 8 2.16 -7.66 -10.59
CA GLY A 8 3.29 -8.54 -10.26
C GLY A 8 4.04 -9.03 -11.50
N LYS A 9 4.94 -8.20 -12.05
CA LYS A 9 5.84 -8.67 -13.12
C LYS A 9 6.78 -9.73 -12.55
N GLN A 10 6.75 -10.96 -13.06
CA GLN A 10 7.82 -11.93 -12.78
C GLN A 10 9.08 -11.61 -13.61
N ALA A 11 10.22 -11.47 -12.93
CA ALA A 11 11.55 -11.19 -13.48
C ALA A 11 12.15 -12.25 -14.43
N ASP A 12 13.27 -12.95 -14.16
CA ASP A 12 14.10 -13.17 -12.95
C ASP A 12 13.53 -14.05 -11.81
N LYS A 13 12.27 -14.50 -11.90
CA LYS A 13 11.49 -15.23 -10.87
C LYS A 13 11.09 -14.43 -9.62
N THR A 14 11.51 -13.17 -9.48
CA THR A 14 10.98 -12.25 -8.46
C THR A 14 9.73 -11.55 -8.98
N THR A 15 8.68 -11.45 -8.16
CA THR A 15 7.45 -10.72 -8.50
C THR A 15 7.57 -9.26 -8.05
N TYR A 16 7.58 -8.32 -9.01
CA TYR A 16 7.67 -6.89 -8.76
C TYR A 16 6.28 -6.24 -8.75
N PHE A 17 5.91 -5.62 -7.63
CA PHE A 17 4.64 -4.89 -7.46
C PHE A 17 4.89 -3.39 -7.28
N ASP A 18 4.02 -2.53 -7.84
CA ASP A 18 3.89 -1.15 -7.35
C ASP A 18 3.42 -1.17 -5.87
N CYS A 19 3.72 -0.12 -5.10
CA CYS A 19 3.31 -0.05 -3.69
C CYS A 19 1.80 -0.28 -3.49
N SER A 20 0.97 0.34 -4.33
CA SER A 20 -0.48 0.12 -4.30
C SER A 20 -0.85 -1.28 -4.75
N SER A 21 -0.31 -1.78 -5.87
CA SER A 21 -0.59 -3.14 -6.36
C SER A 21 -0.26 -4.24 -5.34
N PHE A 22 0.77 -4.06 -4.51
CA PHE A 22 1.04 -4.95 -3.37
C PHE A 22 -0.13 -4.98 -2.38
N VAL A 23 -0.66 -3.82 -1.97
CA VAL A 23 -1.85 -3.73 -1.12
C VAL A 23 -3.04 -4.40 -1.81
N TYR A 24 -3.32 -4.07 -3.08
CA TYR A 24 -4.46 -4.66 -3.79
C TYR A 24 -4.40 -6.20 -3.85
N TYR A 25 -3.20 -6.74 -4.09
CA TYR A 25 -2.94 -8.19 -4.09
C TYR A 25 -3.15 -8.81 -2.71
N VAL A 26 -2.59 -8.22 -1.65
CA VAL A 26 -2.71 -8.72 -0.26
C VAL A 26 -4.16 -8.73 0.19
N LEU A 27 -4.91 -7.64 -0.01
CA LEU A 27 -6.31 -7.52 0.41
C LEU A 27 -7.21 -8.53 -0.31
N ASN A 28 -6.99 -8.75 -1.62
CA ASN A 28 -7.72 -9.78 -2.36
C ASN A 28 -7.35 -11.20 -1.91
N LYS A 29 -6.07 -11.48 -1.59
CA LYS A 29 -5.63 -12.77 -1.06
C LYS A 29 -6.13 -13.04 0.36
N ALA A 30 -6.29 -12.00 1.17
CA ALA A 30 -6.88 -12.07 2.50
C ALA A 30 -8.41 -12.19 2.49
N GLY A 31 -9.07 -11.98 1.34
CA GLY A 31 -10.53 -11.92 1.23
C GLY A 31 -11.15 -10.66 1.87
N ALA A 32 -10.32 -9.64 2.15
CA ALA A 32 -10.73 -8.44 2.89
C ALA A 32 -11.50 -7.41 2.02
N TRP A 33 -11.68 -7.70 0.74
CA TRP A 33 -12.55 -6.98 -0.20
C TRP A 33 -12.90 -7.85 -1.42
N ASP A 34 -13.61 -7.28 -2.40
CA ASP A 34 -14.08 -8.01 -3.59
C ASP A 34 -13.05 -8.05 -4.74
N ASN A 35 -13.00 -9.15 -5.50
CA ASN A 35 -12.06 -9.33 -6.61
C ASN A 35 -12.32 -8.37 -7.81
N SER A 36 -13.47 -7.69 -7.86
CA SER A 36 -13.73 -6.61 -8.83
C SER A 36 -12.73 -5.45 -8.74
N TYR A 37 -12.14 -5.19 -7.56
CA TYR A 37 -11.10 -4.17 -7.39
C TYR A 37 -9.82 -4.46 -8.19
N LEU A 38 -9.48 -5.75 -8.42
CA LEU A 38 -8.37 -6.16 -9.29
C LEU A 38 -8.74 -6.18 -10.78
N ARG A 39 -10.03 -6.26 -11.14
CA ARG A 39 -10.49 -6.42 -12.53
C ARG A 39 -10.57 -5.11 -13.31
N ARG A 40 -10.02 -4.02 -12.78
CA ARG A 40 -10.00 -2.69 -13.41
C ARG A 40 -8.69 -1.96 -13.12
N SER A 41 -8.48 -0.86 -13.83
CA SER A 41 -7.40 0.09 -13.52
C SER A 41 -7.49 0.56 -12.06
N HIS A 42 -6.36 0.46 -11.38
CA HIS A 42 -6.20 0.86 -9.98
C HIS A 42 -4.78 1.40 -9.74
N TYR A 43 -4.66 2.28 -8.74
CA TYR A 43 -3.41 2.92 -8.29
C TYR A 43 -3.63 3.57 -6.90
N THR A 44 -2.58 4.17 -6.32
CA THR A 44 -2.65 4.82 -5.00
C THR A 44 -3.81 5.82 -4.88
N GLY A 45 -4.10 6.58 -5.93
CA GLY A 45 -5.17 7.58 -5.96
C GLY A 45 -6.58 6.99 -5.99
N THR A 46 -6.75 5.74 -6.44
CA THR A 46 -8.04 5.02 -6.28
C THR A 46 -8.11 4.27 -4.95
N LEU A 47 -6.98 3.87 -4.37
CA LEU A 47 -6.93 2.99 -3.19
C LEU A 47 -7.74 3.55 -2.01
N ARG A 48 -7.65 4.86 -1.70
CA ARG A 48 -8.43 5.49 -0.62
C ARG A 48 -9.93 5.30 -0.83
N GLN A 49 -10.44 5.62 -2.01
CA GLN A 49 -11.87 5.47 -2.32
C GLN A 49 -12.30 4.00 -2.38
N ASP A 50 -11.40 3.11 -2.81
CA ASP A 50 -11.67 1.68 -2.92
C ASP A 50 -11.77 0.99 -1.57
N LEU A 51 -10.94 1.39 -0.59
CA LEU A 51 -11.05 0.97 0.80
C LEU A 51 -12.37 1.43 1.43
N LEU A 52 -12.71 2.72 1.30
CA LEU A 52 -13.97 3.28 1.78
C LEU A 52 -15.19 2.57 1.15
N ASN A 53 -15.16 2.32 -0.16
CA ASN A 53 -16.21 1.57 -0.87
C ASN A 53 -16.27 0.09 -0.47
N ALA A 54 -15.15 -0.49 -0.02
CA ALA A 54 -15.10 -1.85 0.53
C ALA A 54 -15.56 -1.93 1.99
N GLY A 55 -15.92 -0.79 2.62
CA GLY A 55 -16.39 -0.72 4.01
C GLY A 55 -15.30 -0.48 5.05
N TRP A 56 -14.07 -0.18 4.64
CA TRP A 56 -12.99 0.17 5.57
C TRP A 56 -13.20 1.59 6.11
N VAL A 57 -12.77 1.83 7.34
CA VAL A 57 -12.87 3.14 8.00
C VAL A 57 -11.50 3.78 8.16
N GLU A 58 -11.44 5.10 8.03
CA GLU A 58 -10.21 5.85 8.28
C GLU A 58 -9.97 5.98 9.80
N VAL A 59 -8.75 5.70 10.25
CA VAL A 59 -8.33 5.76 11.66
C VAL A 59 -7.11 6.66 11.81
N ASP A 60 -6.94 7.25 13.00
CA ASP A 60 -5.74 8.04 13.31
C ASP A 60 -4.55 7.15 13.73
N GLY A 61 -3.35 7.74 13.75
CA GLY A 61 -2.09 7.04 14.01
C GLY A 61 -1.95 6.39 15.39
N ASN A 62 -2.82 6.71 16.36
CA ASN A 62 -2.79 6.06 17.68
C ASN A 62 -3.69 4.82 17.75
N HIS A 63 -4.53 4.60 16.73
CA HIS A 63 -5.51 3.51 16.67
C HIS A 63 -5.18 2.45 15.61
N VAL A 64 -3.98 2.52 15.01
CA VAL A 64 -3.51 1.55 14.01
C VAL A 64 -3.38 0.14 14.60
N SER A 65 -3.87 -0.83 13.84
CA SER A 65 -3.92 -2.24 14.20
C SER A 65 -3.28 -3.11 13.11
N LYS A 66 -2.92 -4.34 13.48
CA LYS A 66 -2.39 -5.32 12.53
C LYS A 66 -3.38 -5.57 11.38
N GLY A 67 -2.90 -5.40 10.15
CA GLY A 67 -3.69 -5.54 8.93
C GLY A 67 -4.20 -4.22 8.37
N ASP A 68 -4.07 -3.12 9.11
CA ASP A 68 -4.48 -1.80 8.63
C ASP A 68 -3.63 -1.35 7.46
N VAL A 69 -4.25 -0.66 6.50
CA VAL A 69 -3.59 -0.15 5.30
C VAL A 69 -3.14 1.29 5.56
N PHE A 70 -1.87 1.60 5.28
CA PHE A 70 -1.41 2.97 5.26
C PHE A 70 -1.32 3.52 3.84
N ILE A 71 -1.68 4.80 3.70
CA ILE A 71 -1.51 5.59 2.49
C ILE A 71 -0.78 6.87 2.87
N TRP A 72 0.39 7.10 2.28
CA TRP A 72 1.18 8.30 2.41
C TRP A 72 1.19 9.09 1.10
N GLY A 73 1.31 10.42 1.21
CA GLY A 73 1.78 11.29 0.13
C GLY A 73 0.73 12.24 -0.47
N ASN A 74 1.19 13.45 -0.77
CA ASN A 74 0.34 14.54 -1.26
C ASN A 74 -0.33 14.17 -2.60
N ASN A 75 -1.62 14.46 -2.71
CA ASN A 75 -2.48 14.15 -3.87
C ASN A 75 -2.55 12.65 -4.23
N TYR A 76 -2.07 11.72 -3.40
CA TYR A 76 -2.16 10.26 -3.59
C TYR A 76 -1.69 9.74 -4.97
N GLY A 77 -0.78 10.45 -5.63
CA GLY A 77 -0.33 10.11 -6.99
C GLY A 77 -1.34 10.42 -8.10
N ALA A 78 -2.39 11.21 -7.85
CA ALA A 78 -3.34 11.69 -8.86
C ALA A 78 -2.76 12.81 -9.77
N GLY A 79 -1.56 13.32 -9.45
CA GLY A 79 -0.84 14.31 -10.26
C GLY A 79 0.59 13.88 -10.56
N SER A 80 1.12 14.31 -11.70
CA SER A 80 2.52 14.08 -12.08
C SER A 80 3.46 14.69 -11.03
N GLY A 81 4.36 13.87 -10.46
CA GLY A 81 5.25 14.26 -9.36
C GLY A 81 4.71 14.02 -7.94
N GLY A 82 3.49 13.49 -7.79
CA GLY A 82 2.95 13.08 -6.48
C GLY A 82 3.68 11.87 -5.91
N ILE A 83 4.66 12.09 -5.02
CA ILE A 83 5.28 11.03 -4.23
C ILE A 83 4.22 10.47 -3.29
N SER A 84 3.78 9.24 -3.56
CA SER A 84 2.82 8.52 -2.72
C SER A 84 3.29 7.10 -2.47
N HIS A 85 3.00 6.59 -1.28
CA HIS A 85 3.51 5.31 -0.81
C HIS A 85 2.46 4.58 0.03
N THR A 86 2.41 3.25 -0.07
CA THR A 86 1.33 2.45 0.53
C THR A 86 1.85 1.08 0.97
N GLY A 87 1.17 0.49 1.95
CA GLY A 87 1.47 -0.82 2.51
C GLY A 87 0.51 -1.15 3.65
N LEU A 88 0.89 -2.09 4.51
CA LEU A 88 0.06 -2.54 5.64
C LEU A 88 0.86 -2.59 6.94
N PHE A 89 0.20 -2.46 8.08
CA PHE A 89 0.77 -2.73 9.40
C PHE A 89 0.80 -4.24 9.68
N MET A 90 1.94 -4.74 10.16
CA MET A 90 2.13 -6.15 10.55
C MET A 90 1.84 -6.41 12.04
N ASP A 91 1.81 -5.36 12.85
CA ASP A 91 1.51 -5.36 14.28
C ASP A 91 0.60 -4.17 14.64
N ASN A 92 0.24 -4.04 15.93
CA ASN A 92 -0.58 -2.94 16.44
C ASN A 92 0.32 -1.77 16.86
N GLY A 93 1.14 -1.27 15.92
CA GLY A 93 2.16 -0.28 16.23
C GLY A 93 3.03 0.06 15.03
N ASP A 94 4.35 -0.03 15.21
CA ASP A 94 5.29 0.61 14.30
C ASP A 94 5.77 -0.26 13.13
N THR A 95 5.45 -1.55 13.02
CA THR A 95 6.03 -2.37 11.95
C THR A 95 5.11 -2.43 10.73
N ILE A 96 5.57 -1.89 9.61
CA ILE A 96 4.88 -1.95 8.32
C ILE A 96 5.53 -2.92 7.35
N ILE A 97 4.74 -3.44 6.42
CA ILE A 97 5.18 -4.18 5.24
C ILE A 97 4.70 -3.46 3.97
N HIS A 98 5.64 -3.22 3.05
CA HIS A 98 5.36 -2.48 1.82
C HIS A 98 6.22 -2.97 0.66
N SER A 99 5.77 -2.77 -0.58
CA SER A 99 6.65 -2.86 -1.74
C SER A 99 7.52 -1.61 -1.81
N SER A 100 8.83 -1.80 -1.85
CA SER A 100 9.83 -0.74 -1.93
C SER A 100 10.39 -0.68 -3.35
N TRP A 101 10.15 0.44 -4.05
CA TRP A 101 10.92 0.75 -5.26
C TRP A 101 12.24 1.48 -4.94
N HIS A 102 12.35 2.10 -3.76
CA HIS A 102 13.41 3.09 -3.48
C HIS A 102 14.25 2.80 -2.22
N THR A 103 13.73 2.09 -1.23
CA THR A 103 14.40 1.89 0.06
C THR A 103 15.46 0.79 -0.04
N ALA A 104 16.69 1.12 0.38
CA ALA A 104 17.87 0.26 0.52
C ALA A 104 18.72 -0.06 -0.74
N GLY A 105 18.39 0.45 -1.94
CA GLY A 105 19.29 0.35 -3.11
C GLY A 105 19.58 -1.07 -3.61
N ARG A 106 18.88 -2.08 -3.06
CA ARG A 106 18.96 -3.47 -3.45
C ARG A 106 17.92 -3.74 -4.53
N LYS A 107 18.37 -3.92 -5.77
CA LYS A 107 17.63 -4.78 -6.70
C LYS A 107 17.33 -6.10 -5.98
N HIS A 108 16.13 -6.64 -6.17
CA HIS A 108 15.63 -7.94 -5.66
C HIS A 108 14.98 -7.99 -4.26
N GLU A 109 14.86 -6.90 -3.50
CA GLU A 109 14.03 -6.87 -2.26
C GLU A 109 12.66 -6.22 -2.52
N ALA A 110 11.76 -6.94 -3.21
CA ALA A 110 10.50 -6.41 -3.72
C ALA A 110 9.43 -6.10 -2.66
N VAL A 111 9.53 -6.67 -1.46
CA VAL A 111 8.65 -6.40 -0.30
C VAL A 111 9.51 -6.44 0.95
N VAL A 112 9.43 -5.39 1.78
CA VAL A 112 10.28 -5.24 2.97
C VAL A 112 9.46 -4.91 4.21
N PRO A 113 9.80 -5.50 5.38
CA PRO A 113 9.31 -5.04 6.66
C PRO A 113 10.18 -3.87 7.16
N THR A 114 9.58 -2.74 7.53
CA THR A 114 10.28 -1.55 8.03
C THR A 114 9.53 -0.95 9.23
N ASN A 115 10.22 -0.11 10.01
CA ASN A 115 9.57 0.69 11.04
C ASN A 115 8.92 1.92 10.39
N HIS A 116 7.60 2.06 10.59
CA HIS A 116 6.73 3.11 10.08
C HIS A 116 7.32 4.50 10.37
N ASN A 117 7.58 4.80 11.63
CA ASN A 117 7.99 6.14 12.05
C ASN A 117 9.35 6.50 11.44
N ASN A 118 10.34 5.62 11.56
CA ASN A 118 11.67 5.82 10.98
C ASN A 118 11.61 6.05 9.45
N TYR A 119 10.81 5.25 8.73
CA TYR A 119 10.70 5.37 7.28
C TYR A 119 9.84 6.57 6.85
N TRP A 120 8.86 6.97 7.64
CA TRP A 120 8.06 8.18 7.46
C TRP A 120 8.92 9.45 7.66
N GLU A 121 9.79 9.47 8.68
CA GLU A 121 10.75 10.56 8.90
C GLU A 121 11.74 10.68 7.74
N LEU A 122 12.33 9.56 7.29
CA LEU A 122 13.21 9.52 6.11
C LEU A 122 12.49 9.97 4.82
N SER A 123 11.18 9.75 4.74
CA SER A 123 10.34 10.19 3.62
C SER A 123 9.93 11.67 3.70
N THR A 124 10.51 12.47 4.62
CA THR A 124 10.20 13.89 4.88
C THR A 124 8.82 14.16 5.49
N LYS A 125 8.26 13.19 6.24
CA LYS A 125 6.99 13.31 6.99
C LYS A 125 5.79 13.67 6.08
N PRO A 126 5.51 12.89 5.03
CA PRO A 126 4.37 13.14 4.14
C PRO A 126 3.03 13.05 4.87
N GLU A 127 1.97 13.66 4.31
CA GLU A 127 0.59 13.42 4.74
C GLU A 127 0.29 11.91 4.75
N TYR A 128 -0.42 11.43 5.78
CA TYR A 128 -0.75 10.02 5.96
C TYR A 128 -2.23 9.81 6.28
N HIS A 129 -2.76 8.67 5.85
CA HIS A 129 -4.08 8.15 6.21
C HIS A 129 -3.95 6.66 6.49
N PHE A 130 -4.63 6.19 7.53
CA PHE A 130 -4.66 4.78 7.90
C PHE A 130 -6.09 4.27 7.78
N PHE A 131 -6.26 3.03 7.32
CA PHE A 131 -7.56 2.42 7.09
C PHE A 131 -7.64 1.09 7.83
N HIS A 132 -8.67 0.95 8.66
CA HIS A 132 -8.98 -0.25 9.42
C HIS A 132 -10.10 -1.04 8.76
N CYS A 133 -9.96 -2.37 8.75
CA CYS A 133 -10.99 -3.28 8.25
C CYS A 133 -12.02 -3.57 9.35
N THR A 134 -13.22 -3.02 9.26
CA THR A 134 -14.28 -3.23 10.27
C THR A 134 -14.96 -4.61 10.21
N GLY A 135 -14.49 -5.50 9.34
CA GLY A 135 -15.08 -6.81 9.09
C GLY A 135 -16.30 -6.78 8.16
N LYS A 136 -16.62 -7.97 7.64
CA LYS A 136 -17.91 -8.33 7.01
C LYS A 136 -18.57 -9.41 7.86
#